data_AF-A0AAD7UHS7-F1
#
_entry.id   AF-A0AAD7UHS7-F1
#
_cell.length_a   1.000
_cell.length_b   1.000
_cell.length_c   1.000
_cell.angle_alpha   90.00
_cell.angle_beta   90.00
_cell.angle_gamma   90.00
#
_symmetry.space_group_name_H-M   'P 1'
#
loop_
_entity.id
_entity.type
_entity.pdbx_description
1 polymer ?
#
loop_
_entity_poly.entity_id
_entity_poly.type
_entity_poly.pdbx_seq_one_letter_code
_entity_poly.pdbx_strand_id
1 'polypeptide(L)'
;MLIFLATAAALQPAQQPLAKAIAKSAATAALAALAVAPAIAADKRSIGAISGSGFVFKDRLIVDAFEDPKIEGVTIYLSDFERPVTERLSKNFFSDPSQAGLSCVRRSKPLVVGDLSKSSEGEEIVSEARSLLFKSLRVRRIYDQEANTAVYVAYSTRLNKDDDANKARFSSSLCAISLDS
;
A
#
# COMPACT_ATOMS: atom_id res chain seq x y z
N MET A 1 -66.66 -40.40 1.33
CA MET A 1 -66.76 -39.02 0.82
C MET A 1 -65.42 -38.72 0.15
N LEU A 2 -65.46 -38.58 -1.18
CA LEU A 2 -64.38 -38.49 -2.18
C LEU A 2 -63.22 -37.55 -1.76
N ILE A 3 -61.91 -37.78 -1.93
CA ILE A 3 -61.03 -38.27 -3.03
C ILE A 3 -61.17 -37.50 -4.36
N PHE A 4 -60.23 -36.58 -4.60
CA PHE A 4 -59.67 -36.13 -5.90
C PHE A 4 -58.19 -35.80 -5.58
N LEU A 5 -57.12 -36.44 -6.05
CA LEU A 5 -56.73 -37.07 -7.33
C LEU A 5 -56.61 -36.08 -8.50
N ALA A 6 -55.39 -35.56 -8.71
CA ALA A 6 -54.81 -35.19 -10.00
C ALA A 6 -53.28 -34.99 -9.81
N THR A 7 -52.44 -36.03 -9.94
CA THR A 7 -51.72 -36.49 -11.14
C THR A 7 -50.82 -35.48 -11.85
N ALA A 8 -49.52 -35.60 -11.55
CA ALA A 8 -48.33 -35.60 -12.39
C ALA A 8 -48.38 -35.10 -13.85
N ALA A 9 -47.37 -34.31 -14.22
CA ALA A 9 -46.63 -34.48 -15.48
C ALA A 9 -45.21 -33.89 -15.34
N ALA A 10 -44.21 -34.78 -15.38
CA ALA A 10 -42.81 -34.44 -15.65
C ALA A 10 -42.64 -34.01 -17.12
N LEU A 11 -41.57 -33.26 -17.44
CA LEU A 11 -40.75 -33.36 -18.68
C LEU A 11 -39.74 -32.18 -18.78
N GLN A 12 -38.46 -32.47 -18.52
CA GLN A 12 -37.31 -31.92 -19.26
C GLN A 12 -37.10 -32.79 -20.53
N PRO A 13 -36.15 -32.54 -21.46
CA PRO A 13 -35.36 -31.34 -21.81
C PRO A 13 -35.48 -31.03 -23.34
N ALA A 14 -34.99 -29.88 -23.81
CA ALA A 14 -34.71 -29.71 -25.25
C ALA A 14 -33.60 -28.68 -25.49
N GLN A 15 -32.41 -29.18 -25.81
CA GLN A 15 -31.37 -28.43 -26.50
C GLN A 15 -31.64 -28.39 -28.01
N GLN A 16 -30.97 -27.43 -28.65
CA GLN A 16 -30.52 -27.37 -30.07
C GLN A 16 -31.41 -26.58 -31.04
N PRO A 17 -30.88 -26.01 -32.16
CA PRO A 17 -29.53 -26.20 -32.73
C PRO A 17 -28.80 -24.92 -33.21
N LEU A 18 -27.47 -25.02 -33.23
CA LEU A 18 -26.59 -24.80 -34.39
C LEU A 18 -26.84 -23.61 -35.35
N ALA A 19 -25.83 -22.75 -35.37
CA ALA A 19 -25.31 -22.04 -36.55
C ALA A 19 -26.21 -21.02 -37.28
N LYS A 20 -25.98 -19.74 -36.95
CA LYS A 20 -25.80 -18.72 -37.97
C LYS A 20 -24.51 -17.95 -37.70
N ALA A 21 -23.43 -18.46 -38.30
CA ALA A 21 -22.26 -17.65 -38.57
C ALA A 21 -22.64 -16.62 -39.65
N ILE A 22 -22.67 -15.35 -39.28
CA ILE A 22 -22.54 -14.25 -40.25
C ILE A 22 -21.39 -13.40 -39.75
N ALA A 23 -20.22 -13.69 -40.31
CA ALA A 23 -19.05 -12.85 -40.22
C ALA A 23 -19.38 -11.47 -40.81
N LYS A 24 -19.28 -10.42 -39.99
CA LYS A 24 -19.02 -9.06 -40.46
C LYS A 24 -17.99 -8.43 -39.54
N SER A 25 -16.81 -8.25 -40.11
CA SER A 25 -15.66 -7.57 -39.56
C SER A 25 -16.02 -6.15 -39.12
N ALA A 26 -15.82 -5.84 -37.85
CA ALA A 26 -15.67 -4.47 -37.36
C ALA A 26 -14.80 -4.52 -36.10
N ALA A 27 -13.61 -3.95 -36.23
CA ALA A 27 -12.57 -3.87 -35.22
C ALA A 27 -13.15 -3.43 -33.86
N THR A 28 -13.19 -4.35 -32.89
CA THR A 28 -13.47 -4.06 -31.49
C THR A 28 -12.14 -4.00 -30.77
N ALA A 29 -11.71 -2.78 -30.43
CA ALA A 29 -10.53 -2.51 -29.64
C ALA A 29 -10.61 -3.28 -28.32
N ALA A 30 -9.70 -4.25 -28.14
CA ALA A 30 -9.46 -4.88 -26.86
C ALA A 30 -8.85 -3.84 -25.92
N LEU A 31 -9.71 -3.14 -25.17
CA LEU A 31 -9.28 -2.29 -24.08
C LEU A 31 -8.77 -3.23 -22.98
N ALA A 32 -7.46 -3.41 -22.93
CA ALA A 32 -6.79 -4.13 -21.86
C ALA A 32 -7.12 -3.44 -20.53
N ALA A 33 -8.04 -4.04 -19.77
CA ALA A 33 -8.32 -3.66 -18.40
C ALA A 33 -7.06 -3.94 -17.57
N LEU A 34 -6.24 -2.90 -17.39
CA LEU A 34 -5.10 -2.92 -16.49
C LEU A 34 -5.67 -3.14 -15.08
N ALA A 35 -5.54 -4.37 -14.56
CA ALA A 35 -5.92 -4.71 -13.21
C ALA A 35 -4.98 -3.98 -12.24
N VAL A 36 -5.36 -2.76 -11.88
CA VAL A 36 -4.72 -2.03 -10.79
C VAL A 36 -5.12 -2.76 -9.52
N ALA A 37 -4.17 -3.50 -8.93
CA ALA A 37 -4.38 -4.12 -7.62
C ALA A 37 -4.79 -3.03 -6.61
N PRO A 38 -5.83 -3.25 -5.79
CA PRO A 38 -6.22 -2.27 -4.79
C PRO A 38 -5.08 -2.14 -3.78
N ALA A 39 -4.48 -0.95 -3.70
CA ALA A 39 -3.60 -0.61 -2.59
C ALA A 39 -4.48 -0.54 -1.33
N ILE A 40 -4.28 -1.47 -0.40
CA ILE A 40 -4.92 -1.39 0.91
C ILE A 40 -4.28 -0.19 1.62
N ALA A 41 -5.01 0.91 1.73
CA ALA A 41 -4.56 2.04 2.52
C ALA A 41 -4.72 1.66 4.00
N ALA A 42 -3.61 1.52 4.73
CA ALA A 42 -3.68 1.43 6.18
C ALA A 42 -4.20 2.75 6.76
N ASP A 43 -5.15 2.68 7.70
CA ASP A 43 -5.67 3.85 8.40
C ASP A 43 -4.52 4.50 9.19
N LYS A 44 -4.13 5.70 8.75
CA LYS A 44 -3.00 6.45 9.27
C LYS A 44 -3.48 7.56 10.20
N ARG A 45 -2.94 7.59 11.41
CA ARG A 45 -3.30 8.56 12.45
C ARG A 45 -2.07 9.30 12.94
N SER A 46 -2.11 10.63 12.86
CA SER A 46 -1.04 11.46 13.42
C SER A 46 -1.07 11.45 14.95
N ILE A 47 0.08 11.17 15.56
CA ILE A 47 0.24 11.05 17.01
C ILE A 47 1.11 12.14 17.62
N GLY A 48 1.82 12.91 16.80
CA GLY A 48 2.66 14.00 17.28
C GLY A 48 3.25 14.82 16.16
N ALA A 49 3.59 16.06 16.48
CA ALA A 49 4.30 16.96 15.60
C ALA A 49 5.34 17.73 16.42
N ILE A 50 6.61 17.61 16.06
CA ILE A 50 7.71 18.35 16.66
C ILE A 50 8.08 19.45 15.66
N SER A 51 7.94 20.71 16.08
CA SER A 51 8.33 21.84 15.23
C SER A 51 9.83 22.11 15.36
N GLY A 52 10.51 22.26 14.23
CA GLY A 52 11.91 22.70 14.17
C GLY A 52 12.07 24.10 14.74
N SER A 53 13.22 24.35 15.37
CA SER A 53 13.57 25.66 15.92
C SER A 53 14.08 26.58 14.80
N GLY A 54 13.27 27.54 14.37
CA GLY A 54 13.65 28.52 13.35
C GLY A 54 12.66 29.67 13.26
N PHE A 55 13.17 30.89 13.07
CA PHE A 55 12.35 32.10 12.94
C PHE A 55 11.67 32.22 11.57
N VAL A 56 12.17 31.50 10.55
CA VAL A 56 11.74 31.61 9.14
C VAL A 56 11.22 30.28 8.58
N PHE A 57 11.95 29.18 8.78
CA PHE A 57 11.60 27.84 8.28
C PHE A 57 11.08 26.99 9.44
N LYS A 58 9.77 26.76 9.52
CA LYS A 58 9.15 25.86 10.51
C LYS A 58 8.92 24.49 9.89
N ASP A 59 10.00 23.76 9.66
CA ASP A 59 9.89 22.33 9.35
C ASP A 59 9.20 21.63 10.53
N ARG A 60 8.33 20.66 10.24
CA ARG A 60 7.68 19.86 11.27
C ARG A 60 8.03 18.40 11.09
N LEU A 61 8.52 17.76 12.12
CA LEU A 61 8.62 16.31 12.19
C LEU A 61 7.29 15.76 12.70
N ILE A 62 6.49 15.21 11.81
CA ILE A 62 5.24 14.53 12.11
C ILE A 62 5.55 13.07 12.44
N VAL A 63 4.86 12.53 13.44
CA VAL A 63 4.90 11.11 13.76
C VAL A 63 3.50 10.55 13.56
N ASP A 64 3.38 9.60 12.67
CA ASP A 64 2.13 8.94 12.33
C ASP A 64 2.18 7.48 12.75
N ALA A 65 1.04 6.96 13.22
CA ALA A 65 0.86 5.57 13.58
C ALA A 65 -0.19 4.93 12.66
N PHE A 66 0.08 3.73 12.18
CA PHE A 66 -0.87 2.91 11.44
C PHE A 66 -0.70 1.44 11.81
N GLU A 67 -1.76 0.66 11.63
CA GLU A 67 -1.76 -0.77 11.90
C GLU A 67 -1.58 -1.56 10.60
N ASP A 68 -1.02 -2.76 10.72
CA ASP A 68 -0.87 -3.66 9.59
C ASP A 68 -2.20 -4.41 9.34
N PRO A 69 -2.80 -4.30 8.14
CA PRO A 69 -4.08 -4.94 7.83
C PRO A 69 -4.01 -6.47 7.75
N LYS A 70 -2.82 -7.05 7.61
CA LYS A 70 -2.60 -8.50 7.54
C LYS A 70 -1.90 -9.05 8.79
N ILE A 71 -1.39 -8.22 9.68
CA ILE A 71 -0.74 -8.65 10.91
C ILE A 71 -1.37 -7.89 12.08
N GLU A 72 -2.46 -8.43 12.60
CA GLU A 72 -3.21 -7.76 13.65
C GLU A 72 -2.37 -7.65 14.93
N GLY A 73 -2.43 -6.48 15.56
CA GLY A 73 -1.67 -6.19 16.77
C GLY A 73 -0.25 -5.69 16.53
N VAL A 74 0.15 -5.46 15.29
CA VAL A 74 1.34 -4.67 14.97
C VAL A 74 0.96 -3.21 14.71
N THR A 75 1.63 -2.29 15.40
CA THR A 75 1.53 -0.86 15.14
C THR A 75 2.86 -0.36 14.61
N ILE A 76 2.83 0.33 13.47
CA ILE A 76 3.98 0.94 12.82
C ILE A 76 3.93 2.45 13.07
N TYR A 77 5.04 2.98 13.55
CA TYR A 77 5.27 4.41 13.72
C TYR A 77 6.22 4.90 12.63
N LEU A 78 5.74 5.87 11.87
CA LEU A 78 6.47 6.51 10.79
C LEU A 78 6.69 7.96 11.18
N SER A 79 7.96 8.34 11.26
CA SER A 79 8.38 9.72 11.46
C SER A 79 8.74 10.35 10.13
N ASP A 80 8.28 11.58 9.92
CA ASP A 80 8.41 12.24 8.65
C ASP A 80 8.48 13.77 8.76
N PHE A 81 9.29 14.40 7.89
CA PHE A 81 9.39 15.85 7.81
C PHE A 81 8.38 16.43 6.81
N GLU A 82 7.58 17.38 7.29
CA GLU A 82 6.65 18.19 6.51
C GLU A 82 7.12 19.64 6.46
N ARG A 83 7.25 20.20 5.25
CA ARG A 83 7.59 21.61 5.00
C ARG A 83 6.34 22.45 4.68
N PRO A 84 6.26 23.70 5.17
CA PRO A 84 5.14 24.60 4.90
C PRO A 84 5.05 24.95 3.40
N VAL A 85 3.82 25.04 2.90
CA VAL A 85 3.50 25.25 1.48
C VAL A 85 4.10 26.55 0.92
N THR A 86 4.31 27.57 1.76
CA THR A 86 4.85 28.88 1.40
C THR A 86 6.36 28.87 1.09
N GLU A 87 7.12 27.94 1.65
CA GLU A 87 8.55 27.74 1.35
C GLU A 87 8.78 26.78 0.20
N ARG A 88 7.86 25.84 -0.01
CA ARG A 88 7.85 24.91 -1.16
C ARG A 88 7.83 25.64 -2.51
N LEU A 89 7.37 26.88 -2.55
CA LEU A 89 7.29 27.71 -3.77
C LEU A 89 8.47 28.69 -3.95
N SER A 90 9.22 29.02 -2.90
CA SER A 90 10.12 30.19 -2.88
C SER A 90 11.62 29.88 -2.79
N LYS A 91 12.05 28.71 -2.29
CA LYS A 91 13.47 28.33 -2.26
C LYS A 91 13.70 26.84 -2.54
N ASN A 92 14.66 26.55 -3.40
CA ASN A 92 15.26 25.23 -3.69
C ASN A 92 14.33 24.04 -3.42
N PHE A 93 13.45 23.80 -4.39
CA PHE A 93 12.46 22.73 -4.49
C PHE A 93 13.00 21.32 -4.18
N PHE A 94 14.32 21.10 -4.27
CA PHE A 94 14.92 19.77 -4.27
C PHE A 94 15.42 19.25 -2.91
N SER A 95 15.63 20.10 -1.91
CA SER A 95 16.38 19.75 -0.69
C SER A 95 15.52 19.29 0.50
N ASP A 96 14.41 18.58 0.26
CA ASP A 96 13.64 17.98 1.37
C ASP A 96 14.46 16.83 1.99
N PRO A 97 14.82 16.86 3.29
CA PRO A 97 15.56 15.76 3.91
C PRO A 97 14.73 14.47 3.80
N SER A 98 15.23 13.50 3.02
CA SER A 98 14.53 12.24 2.73
C SER A 98 14.54 11.24 3.89
N GLN A 99 14.78 11.69 5.12
CA GLN A 99 14.99 10.83 6.26
C GLN A 99 13.67 10.54 6.96
N ALA A 100 12.89 9.62 6.40
CA ALA A 100 11.77 9.02 7.11
C ALA A 100 12.32 7.95 8.07
N GLY A 101 11.93 8.00 9.35
CA GLY A 101 12.30 7.00 10.34
C GLY A 101 11.15 6.04 10.60
N LEU A 102 11.45 4.75 10.74
CA LEU A 102 10.45 3.69 10.94
C LEU A 102 10.68 2.96 12.27
N SER A 103 9.61 2.72 13.00
CA SER A 103 9.61 1.88 14.21
C SER A 103 8.34 1.03 14.25
N CYS A 104 8.41 -0.16 14.85
CA CYS A 104 7.29 -1.09 14.90
C CYS A 104 7.19 -1.65 16.31
N VAL A 105 5.95 -1.79 16.78
CA VAL A 105 5.65 -2.30 18.11
C VAL A 105 4.60 -3.38 17.99
N ARG A 106 4.87 -4.51 18.64
CA ARG A 106 3.89 -5.57 18.84
C ARG A 106 3.05 -5.26 20.09
N ARG A 107 1.74 -5.10 19.91
CA ARG A 107 0.78 -4.77 20.97
C ARG A 107 0.04 -6.00 21.53
N SER A 108 -0.26 -6.99 20.70
CA SER A 108 -0.98 -8.21 21.12
C SER A 108 -0.10 -9.46 21.11
N LYS A 109 -0.47 -10.41 21.97
CA LYS A 109 -0.09 -11.82 21.86
C LYS A 109 -1.36 -12.66 22.04
N PRO A 110 -1.65 -13.63 21.16
CA PRO A 110 -0.93 -13.99 19.93
C PRO A 110 -1.18 -12.99 18.78
N LEU A 111 -0.25 -12.93 17.82
CA LEU A 111 -0.45 -12.19 16.57
C LEU A 111 -1.37 -12.98 15.64
N VAL A 112 -2.34 -12.30 15.03
CA VAL A 112 -3.13 -12.90 13.93
C VAL A 112 -2.46 -12.50 12.63
N VAL A 113 -1.86 -13.48 11.95
CA VAL A 113 -1.15 -13.29 10.68
C VAL A 113 -2.02 -13.84 9.55
N GLY A 114 -2.42 -12.95 8.63
CA GLY A 114 -3.13 -13.29 7.41
C GLY A 114 -2.19 -13.80 6.29
N ASP A 115 -2.69 -13.82 5.05
CA ASP A 115 -1.92 -14.29 3.90
C ASP A 115 -0.84 -13.27 3.47
N LEU A 116 0.41 -13.54 3.85
CA LEU A 116 1.56 -12.72 3.52
C LEU A 116 2.14 -13.08 2.15
N SER A 117 2.35 -12.06 1.32
CA SER A 117 3.04 -12.23 0.05
C SER A 117 4.47 -12.72 0.27
N LYS A 118 4.83 -13.80 -0.43
CA LYS A 118 6.17 -14.38 -0.47
C LYS A 118 7.07 -13.78 -1.54
N SER A 119 6.58 -12.75 -2.25
CA SER A 119 7.35 -12.04 -3.27
C SER A 119 8.58 -11.37 -2.64
N SER A 120 9.72 -11.45 -3.32
CA SER A 120 10.97 -10.79 -2.90
C SER A 120 10.84 -9.28 -2.81
N GLU A 121 9.93 -8.69 -3.59
CA GLU A 121 9.70 -7.26 -3.52
C GLU A 121 8.86 -6.86 -2.29
N GLY A 122 8.15 -7.82 -1.67
CA GLY A 122 7.21 -7.55 -0.60
C GLY A 122 5.92 -6.85 -1.07
N GLU A 123 5.09 -6.45 -0.11
CA GLU A 123 3.77 -5.87 -0.29
C GLU A 123 3.74 -4.41 0.17
N GLU A 124 3.18 -3.51 -0.64
CA GLU A 124 3.03 -2.11 -0.26
C GLU A 124 1.86 -1.96 0.73
N ILE A 125 2.14 -1.44 1.93
CA ILE A 125 1.14 -1.21 2.99
C ILE A 125 0.67 0.24 2.97
N VAL A 126 1.59 1.17 2.68
CA VAL A 126 1.32 2.60 2.64
C VAL A 126 2.07 3.21 1.46
N SER A 127 1.35 4.02 0.70
CA SER A 127 1.88 4.78 -0.43
C SER A 127 1.44 6.23 -0.28
N GLU A 128 2.38 7.14 -0.04
CA GLU A 128 2.09 8.57 0.07
C GLU A 128 2.87 9.37 -0.98
N ALA A 129 2.14 10.10 -1.81
CA ALA A 129 2.72 11.07 -2.70
C ALA A 129 3.20 12.30 -1.89
N ARG A 130 4.47 12.65 -2.02
CA ARG A 130 5.10 13.80 -1.37
C ARG A 130 5.29 14.93 -2.36
N SER A 131 4.44 15.95 -2.25
CA SER A 131 4.53 17.24 -2.97
C SER A 131 4.54 17.14 -4.51
N LEU A 132 4.19 18.25 -5.15
CA LEU A 132 3.40 18.30 -6.37
C LEU A 132 4.01 17.74 -7.66
N LEU A 133 5.21 17.12 -7.68
CA LEU A 133 5.67 16.44 -8.91
C LEU A 133 6.43 15.09 -8.76
N PHE A 134 7.36 14.82 -7.82
CA PHE A 134 8.29 13.67 -8.04
C PHE A 134 8.86 12.91 -6.83
N LYS A 135 8.27 13.00 -5.62
CA LYS A 135 8.73 12.18 -4.48
C LYS A 135 7.56 11.35 -3.98
N SER A 136 7.76 10.04 -3.81
CA SER A 136 6.79 9.15 -3.16
C SER A 136 7.46 8.47 -1.98
N LEU A 137 6.90 8.63 -0.78
CA LEU A 137 7.26 7.79 0.35
C LEU A 137 6.41 6.52 0.25
N ARG A 138 7.06 5.37 0.29
CA ARG A 138 6.40 4.06 0.29
C ARG A 138 6.85 3.28 1.49
N VAL A 139 5.93 2.55 2.10
CA VAL A 139 6.22 1.57 3.16
C VAL A 139 5.82 0.20 2.65
N ARG A 140 6.78 -0.71 2.56
CA ARG A 140 6.56 -2.09 2.14
C ARG A 140 6.81 -3.07 3.28
N ARG A 141 5.99 -4.10 3.35
CA ARG A 141 6.20 -5.32 4.15
C ARG A 141 6.93 -6.35 3.32
N ILE A 142 8.02 -6.87 3.82
CA ILE A 142 8.73 -8.02 3.29
C ILE A 142 8.57 -9.14 4.31
N TYR A 143 8.13 -10.31 3.85
CA TYR A 143 8.04 -11.49 4.70
C TYR A 143 9.31 -12.33 4.56
N ASP A 144 10.11 -12.37 5.62
CA ASP A 144 11.24 -13.28 5.74
C ASP A 144 10.72 -14.64 6.23
N GLN A 145 10.64 -15.59 5.29
CA GLN A 145 10.15 -16.94 5.56
C GLN A 145 11.10 -17.77 6.41
N GLU A 146 12.41 -17.53 6.32
CA GLU A 146 13.41 -18.33 7.04
C GLU A 146 13.40 -17.95 8.52
N ALA A 147 13.30 -16.65 8.81
CA ALA A 147 13.26 -16.11 10.17
C ALA A 147 11.85 -15.91 10.74
N ASN A 148 10.79 -16.33 10.02
CA ASN A 148 9.39 -16.08 10.36
C ASN A 148 9.15 -14.63 10.84
N THR A 149 9.63 -13.66 10.07
CA THR A 149 9.73 -12.25 10.48
C THR A 149 9.09 -11.33 9.44
N ALA A 150 8.29 -10.38 9.90
CA ALA A 150 7.79 -9.29 9.06
C ALA A 150 8.77 -8.10 9.13
N VAL A 151 9.35 -7.74 7.99
CA VAL A 151 10.25 -6.60 7.84
C VAL A 151 9.52 -5.47 7.15
N TYR A 152 9.48 -4.29 7.76
CA TYR A 152 8.89 -3.09 7.20
C TYR A 152 10.01 -2.19 6.71
N VAL A 153 9.89 -1.70 5.47
CA VAL A 153 10.86 -0.80 4.85
C VAL A 153 10.15 0.43 4.34
N ALA A 154 10.47 1.57 4.95
CA ALA A 154 10.09 2.88 4.44
C ALA A 154 11.20 3.37 3.50
N TYR A 155 10.85 3.73 2.27
CA TYR A 155 11.81 4.28 1.32
C TYR A 155 11.20 5.40 0.50
N SER A 156 12.04 6.33 0.09
CA SER A 156 11.68 7.39 -0.85
C SER A 156 12.49 7.28 -2.14
N THR A 157 11.83 7.49 -3.26
CA THR A 157 12.45 7.63 -4.58
C THR A 157 12.62 9.10 -4.91
N ARG A 158 13.82 9.48 -5.37
CA ARG A 158 14.10 10.81 -5.95
C ARG A 158 14.44 10.63 -7.42
N LEU A 159 13.83 11.44 -8.30
CA LEU A 159 14.15 11.42 -9.73
C LEU A 159 15.49 12.09 -10.05
N ASN A 160 15.93 13.05 -9.23
CA ASN A 160 17.15 13.82 -9.46
C ASN A 160 18.32 13.28 -8.60
N LYS A 161 19.49 13.20 -9.23
CA LYS A 161 20.68 12.47 -8.73
C LYS A 161 21.70 13.37 -8.03
N ASP A 162 21.47 14.69 -8.04
CA ASP A 162 22.52 15.69 -7.80
C ASP A 162 22.56 16.25 -6.36
N ASP A 163 21.59 15.91 -5.49
CA ASP A 163 21.41 16.58 -4.20
C ASP A 163 21.89 15.80 -2.96
N ASP A 164 22.51 14.62 -3.12
CA ASP A 164 22.99 13.80 -1.99
C ASP A 164 24.51 13.56 -2.05
N ALA A 165 25.19 13.76 -0.93
CA ALA A 165 26.63 13.54 -0.77
C ALA A 165 27.08 12.10 -1.10
N ASN A 166 26.16 11.12 -1.12
CA ASN A 166 26.45 9.70 -1.31
C ASN A 166 25.92 9.08 -2.61
N LYS A 167 25.33 9.86 -3.55
CA LYS A 167 24.75 9.36 -4.83
C LYS A 167 23.74 8.18 -4.71
N ALA A 168 23.33 7.81 -3.50
CA ALA A 168 22.37 6.75 -3.26
C ALA A 168 20.98 7.23 -3.70
N ARG A 169 20.31 6.48 -4.57
CA ARG A 169 19.00 6.84 -5.11
C ARG A 169 17.82 6.62 -4.16
N PHE A 170 18.10 6.03 -3.01
CA PHE A 170 17.11 5.65 -2.01
C PHE A 170 17.62 6.08 -0.65
N SER A 171 16.78 6.81 0.08
CA SER A 171 16.88 6.90 1.54
C SER A 171 15.85 5.92 2.11
N SER A 172 16.31 5.03 2.97
CA SER A 172 15.48 3.97 3.55
C SER A 172 15.70 3.83 5.05
N SER A 173 14.62 3.54 5.76
CA SER A 173 14.62 3.09 7.15
C SER A 173 13.84 1.78 7.25
N LEU A 174 14.28 0.88 8.12
CA LEU A 174 13.66 -0.43 8.29
C LEU A 174 13.41 -0.75 9.76
N CYS A 175 12.46 -1.64 9.98
CA CYS A 175 12.14 -2.21 11.28
C CYS A 175 11.57 -3.62 11.08
N ALA A 176 11.80 -4.54 12.04
CA ALA A 176 11.39 -5.94 11.92
C ALA A 176 10.67 -6.44 13.17
N ILE A 177 9.69 -7.32 12.99
CA ILE A 177 8.94 -8.00 14.06
C ILE A 177 8.92 -9.50 13.77
N SER A 178 9.37 -10.31 14.72
CA SER A 178 9.19 -11.77 14.67
C SER A 178 7.71 -12.12 14.87
N LEU A 179 7.21 -13.03 14.04
CA LEU A 179 5.82 -13.50 14.02
C LEU A 179 5.60 -14.71 14.93
N ASP A 180 6.61 -15.10 15.70
CA ASP A 180 6.51 -16.19 16.65
C ASP A 180 5.60 -15.80 17.83
N SER A 181 4.80 -16.77 18.29
CA SER A 181 3.80 -16.59 19.35
C SER A 181 4.40 -16.32 20.73
#